data_AF-A0AAV0KJ14-F1
#
_entry.id   AF-A0AAV0KJ14-F1
#
_cell.length_a   1.000
_cell.length_b   1.000
_cell.length_c   1.000
_cell.angle_alpha   90.00
_cell.angle_beta   90.00
_cell.angle_gamma   90.00
#
_symmetry.space_group_name_H-M   'P 1'
#
loop_
_entity.id
_entity.type
_entity.pdbx_description
1 polymer ?
#
loop_
_entity_poly.entity_id
_entity_poly.type
_entity_poly.pdbx_seq_one_letter_code
_entity_poly.pdbx_strand_id
1 'polypeptide(L)'
;MSLSLTCFDFTWSIFPPVERLLFYPLPPENSTATFFTSSIVPTLTRSLAAALSRFLPIAASLTWPSNSPNPFLLYSPSAAVPLTVAQSAADFNHLASDIGQIRDAAESHPYIPVLPSSDSEASVIALQLTLSRARDFAWE
;
A
#
# COMPACT_ATOMS: atom_id res chain seq x y z
N MET A 1 4.97 -6.67 -22.46
CA MET A 1 4.91 -5.27 -22.99
C MET A 1 5.86 -4.42 -22.16
N SER A 2 6.26 -3.24 -22.63
CA SER A 2 7.06 -2.29 -21.84
C SER A 2 6.59 -0.84 -22.10
N LEU A 3 6.86 0.05 -21.14
CA LEU A 3 6.58 1.48 -21.22
C LEU A 3 7.83 2.25 -20.83
N SER A 4 8.36 3.03 -21.76
CA SER A 4 9.52 3.89 -21.52
C SER A 4 9.14 5.07 -20.64
N LEU A 5 10.03 5.44 -19.72
CA LEU A 5 9.87 6.62 -18.89
C LEU A 5 10.11 7.91 -19.70
N THR A 6 9.40 8.95 -19.32
CA THR A 6 9.54 10.31 -19.86
C THR A 6 10.40 11.18 -18.94
N CYS A 7 10.77 12.37 -19.42
CA CYS A 7 11.46 13.38 -18.60
C CYS A 7 10.72 13.68 -17.28
N PHE A 8 9.39 13.66 -17.29
CA PHE A 8 8.59 13.89 -16.09
C PHE A 8 8.77 12.77 -15.06
N ASP A 9 8.89 11.51 -15.49
CA ASP A 9 9.06 10.37 -14.59
C ASP A 9 10.43 10.37 -13.91
N PHE A 10 11.48 10.81 -14.61
CA PHE A 10 12.83 10.92 -14.04
C PHE A 10 12.94 11.94 -12.91
N THR A 11 12.07 12.95 -12.87
CA THR A 11 12.07 13.88 -11.72
C THR A 11 11.64 13.19 -10.42
N TRP A 12 10.81 12.15 -10.51
CA TRP A 12 10.32 11.40 -9.36
C TRP A 12 11.33 10.39 -8.81
N SER A 13 12.35 9.98 -9.60
CA SER A 13 13.35 9.00 -9.14
C SER A 13 14.30 9.53 -8.07
N ILE A 14 14.35 10.85 -7.87
CA ILE A 14 15.18 11.52 -6.85
C ILE A 14 14.47 11.50 -5.48
N PHE A 15 13.15 11.26 -5.46
CA PHE A 15 12.37 11.24 -4.23
C PHE A 15 12.25 9.82 -3.67
N PRO A 16 12.16 9.67 -2.33
CA PRO A 16 11.79 8.40 -1.74
C PRO A 16 10.38 7.99 -2.19
N PRO A 17 10.02 6.70 -2.06
CA PRO A 17 8.67 6.23 -2.35
C PRO A 17 7.59 7.06 -1.65
N VAL A 18 6.48 7.32 -2.35
CA VAL A 18 5.35 8.04 -1.76
C VAL A 18 4.59 7.10 -0.82
N GLU A 19 4.64 7.41 0.47
CA GLU A 19 3.93 6.67 1.51
C GLU A 19 2.58 7.32 1.80
N ARG A 20 1.52 6.53 1.89
CA ARG A 20 0.16 7.03 2.15
C ARG A 20 -0.63 6.09 3.04
N LEU A 21 -1.16 6.63 4.13
CA LEU A 21 -2.08 5.94 5.04
C LEU A 21 -3.49 6.47 4.86
N LEU A 22 -4.45 5.55 4.81
CA LEU A 22 -5.88 5.85 4.71
C LEU A 22 -6.59 5.09 5.84
N PHE A 23 -7.30 5.84 6.69
CA PHE A 23 -8.00 5.30 7.84
C PHE A 23 -9.50 5.22 7.55
N TYR A 24 -10.08 4.04 7.79
CA TYR A 24 -11.50 3.78 7.57
C TYR A 24 -12.11 3.25 8.87
N PRO A 25 -13.00 3.99 9.55
CA PRO A 25 -13.73 3.46 10.69
C PRO A 25 -14.69 2.37 10.21
N LEU A 26 -14.68 1.23 10.91
CA LEU A 26 -15.61 0.14 10.67
C LEU A 26 -16.72 0.16 11.74
N PRO A 27 -17.96 -0.23 11.39
CA PRO A 27 -19.00 -0.49 12.38
C PRO A 27 -18.53 -1.55 13.39
N PRO A 28 -18.94 -1.48 14.68
CA PRO A 28 -18.53 -2.43 15.70
C PRO A 28 -18.85 -3.89 15.36
N GLU A 29 -19.97 -4.16 14.68
CA GLU A 29 -20.31 -5.51 14.21
C GLU A 29 -19.32 -6.07 13.16
N ASN A 30 -18.64 -5.18 12.43
CA ASN A 30 -17.77 -5.51 11.30
C ASN A 30 -16.28 -5.40 11.65
N SER A 31 -15.92 -4.99 12.87
CA SER A 31 -14.53 -4.85 13.31
C SER A 31 -13.90 -6.16 13.83
N THR A 32 -14.50 -7.31 13.52
CA THR A 32 -13.97 -8.62 13.91
C THR A 32 -12.89 -9.10 12.94
N ALA A 33 -11.89 -9.81 13.46
CA ALA A 33 -10.82 -10.40 12.63
C ALA A 33 -11.37 -11.39 11.58
N THR A 34 -12.46 -12.09 11.92
CA THR A 34 -13.17 -13.00 11.02
C THR A 34 -13.80 -12.24 9.86
N PHE A 35 -14.55 -11.16 10.13
CA PHE A 35 -15.15 -10.34 9.07
C PHE A 35 -14.08 -9.70 8.17
N PHE A 36 -13.01 -9.17 8.77
CA PHE A 36 -11.89 -8.61 8.03
C PHE A 36 -11.27 -9.62 7.06
N THR A 37 -10.96 -10.84 7.53
CA THR A 37 -10.29 -11.86 6.71
C THR A 37 -11.23 -12.52 5.70
N SER A 38 -12.50 -12.73 6.04
CA SER A 38 -13.46 -13.45 5.17
C SER A 38 -14.20 -12.56 4.18
N SER A 39 -14.34 -11.27 4.47
CA SER A 39 -15.14 -10.33 3.67
C SER A 39 -14.29 -9.20 3.08
N ILE A 40 -13.61 -8.44 3.92
CA ILE A 40 -12.88 -7.22 3.49
C ILE A 40 -11.70 -7.59 2.60
N VAL A 41 -10.80 -8.46 3.07
CA VAL A 41 -9.59 -8.85 2.34
C VAL A 41 -9.93 -9.44 0.95
N PRO A 42 -10.82 -10.45 0.81
CA PRO A 42 -11.15 -10.99 -0.50
C PRO A 42 -11.83 -9.98 -1.43
N THR A 43 -12.67 -9.10 -0.89
CA THR A 43 -13.35 -8.06 -1.68
C THR A 43 -12.35 -7.04 -2.22
N LEU A 44 -11.45 -6.55 -1.38
CA LEU A 44 -10.41 -5.61 -1.79
C LEU A 44 -9.46 -6.24 -2.79
N THR A 45 -8.97 -7.47 -2.55
CA THR A 45 -8.09 -8.19 -3.48
C THR A 45 -8.73 -8.35 -4.86
N ARG A 46 -10.01 -8.74 -4.92
CA ARG A 46 -10.74 -8.89 -6.19
C ARG A 46 -10.93 -7.54 -6.89
N SER A 47 -11.29 -6.50 -6.15
CA SER A 47 -11.45 -5.15 -6.73
C SER A 47 -10.13 -4.59 -7.24
N LEU A 48 -9.03 -4.85 -6.52
CA LEU A 48 -7.68 -4.48 -6.93
C LEU A 48 -7.29 -5.20 -8.22
N ALA A 49 -7.47 -6.52 -8.29
CA ALA A 49 -7.19 -7.29 -9.50
C ALA A 49 -7.97 -6.74 -10.72
N ALA A 50 -9.25 -6.40 -10.53
CA ALA A 50 -10.05 -5.77 -11.58
C ALA A 50 -9.53 -4.38 -11.97
N ALA A 51 -9.10 -3.56 -11.00
CA ALA A 51 -8.51 -2.25 -11.28
C ALA A 51 -7.17 -2.37 -12.03
N LEU A 52 -6.30 -3.31 -11.64
CA LEU A 52 -5.00 -3.54 -12.27
C LEU A 52 -5.14 -3.96 -13.74
N SER A 53 -6.21 -4.69 -14.09
CA SER A 53 -6.50 -5.02 -15.50
C SER A 53 -6.72 -3.78 -16.39
N ARG A 54 -7.09 -2.64 -15.79
CA ARG A 54 -7.33 -1.35 -16.47
C ARG A 54 -6.16 -0.38 -16.31
N PHE A 55 -5.42 -0.51 -15.22
CA PHE A 55 -4.27 0.33 -14.87
C PHE A 55 -3.00 -0.52 -14.77
N LEU A 56 -2.67 -1.16 -15.90
CA LEU A 56 -1.52 -2.05 -16.01
C LEU A 56 -0.19 -1.45 -15.48
N PRO A 57 0.11 -0.13 -15.64
CA PRO A 57 1.41 0.39 -15.18
C PRO A 57 1.64 0.22 -13.68
N ILE A 58 0.56 0.13 -12.89
CA ILE A 58 0.63 -0.05 -11.43
C ILE A 58 1.06 -1.48 -11.06
N ALA A 59 0.74 -2.46 -11.90
CA ALA A 59 1.21 -3.84 -11.75
C ALA A 59 2.56 -4.08 -12.42
N ALA A 60 3.15 -3.09 -13.09
CA ALA A 60 4.43 -3.25 -13.74
C ALA A 60 5.58 -3.24 -12.73
N SER A 61 6.73 -3.69 -13.20
CA SER A 61 7.98 -3.59 -12.47
C SER A 61 8.88 -2.55 -13.14
N LEU A 62 9.48 -1.66 -12.36
CA LEU A 62 10.49 -0.73 -12.83
C LEU A 62 11.81 -1.48 -12.98
N THR A 63 12.32 -1.58 -14.20
CA THR A 63 13.52 -2.37 -14.53
C THR A 63 14.65 -1.48 -14.99
N TRP A 64 15.84 -1.68 -14.41
CA TRP A 64 17.10 -1.07 -14.84
C TRP A 64 17.91 -2.08 -15.63
N PRO A 65 17.93 -1.97 -16.97
CA PRO A 65 18.68 -2.90 -17.80
C PRO A 65 20.20 -2.67 -17.65
N SER A 66 20.99 -3.75 -17.62
CA SER A 66 22.45 -3.67 -17.48
C SER A 66 23.14 -2.96 -18.67
N ASN A 67 22.50 -2.90 -19.82
CA ASN A 67 23.03 -2.34 -21.06
C ASN A 67 22.49 -0.94 -21.39
N SER A 68 21.69 -0.32 -20.52
CA SER A 68 21.15 1.02 -20.74
C SER A 68 20.99 1.79 -19.43
N PRO A 69 21.32 3.10 -19.41
CA PRO A 69 21.15 3.92 -18.21
C PRO A 69 19.67 4.21 -17.90
N ASN A 70 18.78 4.03 -18.88
CA ASN A 70 17.39 4.42 -18.77
C ASN A 70 16.52 3.23 -18.32
N PRO A 71 15.88 3.32 -17.13
CA PRO A 71 14.88 2.34 -16.73
C PRO A 71 13.59 2.45 -17.54
N PHE A 72 12.80 1.37 -17.50
CA PHE A 72 11.49 1.29 -18.11
C PHE A 72 10.55 0.44 -17.26
N LEU A 73 9.25 0.60 -17.45
CA LEU A 73 8.25 -0.25 -16.82
C LEU A 73 8.05 -1.51 -17.67
N LEU A 74 8.27 -2.67 -17.06
CA LEU A 74 8.09 -3.98 -17.65
C LEU A 74 6.79 -4.62 -17.15
N TYR A 75 5.95 -5.01 -18.11
CA TYR A 75 4.70 -5.72 -17.83
C TYR A 75 4.94 -7.21 -18.04
N SER A 76 4.98 -7.96 -16.94
CA SER A 76 5.00 -9.42 -16.96
C SER A 76 3.58 -9.98 -16.75
N PRO A 77 3.19 -11.06 -17.46
CA PRO A 77 2.00 -11.82 -17.11
C PRO A 77 2.01 -12.37 -15.68
N SER A 78 3.20 -12.52 -15.09
CA SER A 78 3.40 -12.92 -13.69
C SER A 78 3.52 -11.74 -12.73
N ALA A 79 3.40 -10.51 -13.22
CA ALA A 79 3.56 -9.34 -12.37
C ALA A 79 2.38 -9.24 -11.38
N ALA A 80 2.71 -9.00 -10.12
CA ALA A 80 1.77 -8.93 -9.03
C ALA A 80 2.08 -7.71 -8.17
N VAL A 81 1.04 -7.16 -7.55
CA VAL A 81 1.21 -6.12 -6.54
C VAL A 81 1.41 -6.78 -5.18
N PRO A 82 2.53 -6.51 -4.47
CA PRO A 82 2.71 -6.94 -3.09
C PRO A 82 1.57 -6.43 -2.21
N LEU A 83 0.89 -7.35 -1.53
CA LEU A 83 -0.20 -7.04 -0.62
C LEU A 83 0.03 -7.75 0.71
N THR A 84 0.25 -6.96 1.76
CA THR A 84 0.39 -7.46 3.14
C THR A 84 -0.94 -7.32 3.87
N VAL A 85 -1.34 -8.35 4.60
CA VAL A 85 -2.50 -8.33 5.50
C VAL A 85 -1.99 -8.47 6.92
N ALA A 86 -2.37 -7.53 7.78
CA ALA A 86 -1.87 -7.43 9.15
C ALA A 86 -2.99 -7.11 10.14
N GLN A 87 -2.70 -7.36 11.42
CA GLN A 87 -3.52 -6.91 12.53
C GLN A 87 -2.64 -6.15 13.52
N SER A 88 -3.18 -5.07 14.08
CA SER A 88 -2.50 -4.23 15.06
C SER A 88 -3.32 -4.13 16.35
N ALA A 89 -2.61 -4.10 17.47
CA ALA A 89 -3.21 -3.82 18.78
C ALA A 89 -3.30 -2.31 19.08
N ALA A 90 -2.77 -1.45 18.20
CA ALA A 90 -2.86 -0.01 18.36
C ALA A 90 -4.31 0.49 18.26
N ASP A 91 -4.56 1.59 18.96
CA ASP A 91 -5.87 2.25 19.00
C ASP A 91 -6.11 3.05 17.72
N PHE A 92 -7.12 2.65 16.95
CA PHE A 92 -7.54 3.33 15.73
C PHE A 92 -7.81 4.82 15.96
N ASN A 93 -8.47 5.17 17.07
CA ASN A 93 -8.83 6.56 17.34
C ASN A 93 -7.59 7.44 17.54
N HIS A 94 -6.55 6.88 18.14
CA HIS A 94 -5.27 7.55 18.28
C HIS A 94 -4.57 7.71 16.92
N LEU A 95 -4.52 6.65 16.11
CA LEU A 95 -3.88 6.66 14.78
C LEU A 95 -4.59 7.55 13.76
N ALA A 96 -5.92 7.65 13.84
CA ALA A 96 -6.76 8.39 12.91
C ALA A 96 -7.10 9.81 13.38
N SER A 97 -6.70 10.21 14.60
CA SER A 97 -7.00 11.55 15.13
C SER A 97 -6.39 12.65 14.24
N ASP A 98 -7.18 13.67 13.94
CA ASP A 98 -6.76 14.84 13.16
C ASP A 98 -6.68 16.12 14.03
N ILE A 99 -7.12 16.03 15.30
CA ILE A 99 -7.32 17.20 16.16
C ILE A 99 -6.37 17.15 17.37
N GLY A 100 -5.36 18.02 17.36
CA GLY A 100 -4.61 18.43 18.56
C GLY A 100 -3.57 17.46 19.13
N GLN A 101 -3.45 16.24 18.60
CA GLN A 101 -2.38 15.30 18.98
C GLN A 101 -1.30 15.24 17.90
N ILE A 102 -0.14 15.82 18.20
CA ILE A 102 1.08 15.58 17.43
C ILE A 102 1.49 14.12 17.70
N ARG A 103 1.45 13.27 16.66
CA ARG A 103 1.94 11.90 16.73
C ARG A 103 3.40 11.84 16.34
N ASP A 104 4.15 10.90 16.92
CA ASP A 104 5.47 10.58 16.40
C ASP A 104 5.30 9.95 15.01
N ALA A 105 6.03 10.46 14.01
CA ALA A 105 6.03 9.90 12.66
C ALA A 105 6.42 8.41 12.68
N ALA A 106 7.26 7.99 13.64
CA ALA A 106 7.67 6.60 13.80
C ALA A 106 6.51 5.65 14.11
N GLU A 107 5.40 6.14 14.67
CA GLU A 107 4.20 5.34 14.90
C GLU A 107 3.52 4.91 13.59
N SER A 108 3.78 5.61 12.48
CA SER A 108 3.21 5.28 11.17
C SER A 108 3.95 4.14 10.46
N HIS A 109 5.24 3.95 10.73
CA HIS A 109 6.11 3.01 10.01
C HIS A 109 5.57 1.56 9.95
N PRO A 110 4.96 0.99 11.02
CA PRO A 110 4.43 -0.38 10.96
C PRO A 110 3.26 -0.58 9.99
N TYR A 111 2.63 0.51 9.53
CA TYR A 111 1.47 0.50 8.64
C TYR A 111 1.83 0.75 7.18
N ILE A 112 3.12 0.99 6.91
CA ILE A 112 3.65 1.27 5.58
C ILE A 112 4.31 0.00 5.05
N PRO A 113 3.83 -0.56 3.92
CA PRO A 113 4.46 -1.74 3.34
C PRO A 113 5.83 -1.39 2.78
N VAL A 114 6.78 -2.31 2.96
CA VAL A 114 8.08 -2.22 2.28
C VAL A 114 7.85 -2.42 0.78
N LEU A 115 8.35 -1.49 -0.03
CA LEU A 115 8.34 -1.61 -1.48
C LEU A 115 9.49 -2.53 -1.94
N PRO A 116 9.21 -3.71 -2.53
CA PRO A 116 10.25 -4.61 -2.98
C PRO A 116 11.10 -3.93 -4.06
N SER A 117 12.40 -3.88 -3.83
CA SER A 117 13.38 -3.27 -4.72
C SER A 117 14.73 -3.97 -4.65
N SER A 118 15.49 -3.84 -5.73
CA SER A 118 16.84 -4.36 -5.96
C SER A 118 17.57 -3.42 -6.92
N ASP A 119 18.85 -3.66 -7.16
CA ASP A 119 19.67 -2.85 -8.07
C ASP A 119 19.17 -2.83 -9.52
N SER A 120 18.43 -3.88 -9.94
CA SER A 120 17.96 -4.03 -11.31
C SER A 120 16.44 -3.92 -11.46
N GLU A 121 15.68 -3.97 -10.37
CA GLU A 121 14.23 -4.10 -10.42
C GLU A 121 13.55 -3.56 -9.15
N ALA A 122 12.43 -2.87 -9.30
CA ALA A 122 11.58 -2.43 -8.19
C ALA A 122 10.09 -2.51 -8.53
N SER A 123 9.25 -2.87 -7.56
CA SER A 123 7.80 -2.78 -7.69
C SER A 123 7.37 -1.31 -7.78
N VAL A 124 6.31 -1.02 -8.54
CA VAL A 124 5.74 0.34 -8.63
C VAL A 124 4.95 0.72 -7.38
N ILE A 125 4.27 -0.24 -6.76
CA ILE A 125 3.47 -0.03 -5.55
C ILE A 125 3.53 -1.27 -4.66
N ALA A 126 3.40 -1.06 -3.35
CA ALA A 126 3.10 -2.10 -2.37
C ALA A 126 1.93 -1.62 -1.50
N LEU A 127 1.08 -2.54 -1.06
CA LEU A 127 -0.13 -2.25 -0.31
C LEU A 127 -0.14 -3.02 1.01
N GLN A 128 -0.69 -2.40 2.06
CA GLN A 128 -0.92 -3.06 3.34
C GLN A 128 -2.34 -2.81 3.81
N LEU A 129 -3.04 -3.88 4.18
CA LEU A 129 -4.34 -3.85 4.85
C LEU A 129 -4.12 -4.20 6.31
N THR A 130 -4.41 -3.25 7.21
CA THR A 130 -4.24 -3.46 8.65
C THR A 130 -5.56 -3.31 9.38
N LEU A 131 -5.97 -4.35 10.09
CA LEU A 131 -7.07 -4.26 11.06
C LEU A 131 -6.53 -3.72 12.39
N SER A 132 -7.08 -2.62 12.89
CA SER A 132 -6.79 -2.07 14.21
C SER A 132 -8.04 -2.13 15.09
N ARG A 133 -7.85 -2.01 16.41
CA ARG A 133 -8.96 -1.95 17.36
C ARG A 133 -9.33 -0.49 17.59
N ALA A 134 -10.62 -0.17 17.55
CA ALA A 134 -11.11 1.03 18.21
C ALA A 134 -11.27 0.73 19.71
N ARG A 135 -10.86 1.64 20.59
CA ARG A 135 -11.32 1.58 21.98
C ARG A 135 -12.81 1.94 22.01
N ASP A 136 -13.58 1.11 22.71
CA ASP A 136 -14.95 1.44 23.10
C ASP A 136 -14.88 2.73 23.94
N PHE A 137 -15.62 3.77 23.56
CA PHE A 137 -15.93 4.84 24.50
C PHE A 137 -16.83 4.21 25.58
N ALA A 138 -16.22 3.75 26.67
CA ALA A 138 -16.94 3.45 27.88
C ALA A 138 -17.61 4.76 28.34
N TRP A 139 -18.94 4.78 28.37
CA TRP A 139 -19.65 5.78 29.15
C TRP A 139 -19.31 5.51 30.62
N GLU A 140 -18.86 6.53 31.32
CA GLU A 140 -19.04 6.64 32.78
C GLU A 140 -20.29 7.47 33.05
#